data_AF-A0A6L2LML5-F1
#
_entry.id   AF-A0A6L2LML5-F1
#
_cell.length_a   1.000
_cell.length_b   1.000
_cell.length_c   1.000
_cell.angle_alpha   90.00
_cell.angle_beta   90.00
_cell.angle_gamma   90.00
#
_symmetry.space_group_name_H-M   'P 1'
#
loop_
_entity.id
_entity.type
_entity.pdbx_description
1 polymer ?
#
loop_
_entity_poly.entity_id
_entity_poly.type
_entity_poly.pdbx_seq_one_letter_code
_entity_poly.pdbx_strand_id
1 'polypeptide(L)'
;MLCRPNPYYNELNKVAIGYKNPLCLTCAKQVQPALYNGHEIIKDNHAPAIVHNTKDTLEIVKITRKKMNAKMNDPECVTRKTADSQITKLTEQVTNLQAQNNLFRAENDKIKQHYKELYDSIKITRAKHIEQVTALTTENVNMKAQTLKKVNSVSKDQVKPKVLARGKHAIDVEPIIPHLRNNRDAHLDYLMHLKESVETIHDIVEEAKVVRPLERSIVSACRYTKHSQE
;
A
#
# COMPACT_ATOMS: atom_id res chain seq x y z
N MET A 1 -18.57 -50.09 4.83
CA MET A 1 -18.98 -49.31 3.65
C MET A 1 -17.73 -48.68 3.06
N LEU A 2 -17.27 -49.15 1.89
CA LEU A 2 -16.08 -48.62 1.21
C LEU A 2 -16.52 -47.48 0.29
N CYS A 3 -16.06 -46.26 0.53
CA CYS A 3 -16.32 -45.12 -0.34
C CYS A 3 -15.69 -45.36 -1.73
N ARG A 4 -16.52 -45.34 -2.78
CA ARG A 4 -16.03 -45.28 -4.16
C ARG A 4 -15.36 -43.92 -4.38
N PRO A 5 -14.19 -43.86 -5.02
CA PRO A 5 -13.61 -42.58 -5.42
C PRO A 5 -14.45 -41.98 -6.55
N ASN A 6 -14.85 -40.73 -6.39
CA ASN A 6 -15.63 -40.00 -7.39
C ASN A 6 -14.67 -39.53 -8.51
N PRO A 7 -14.84 -39.96 -9.77
CA PRO A 7 -14.00 -39.46 -10.86
C PRO A 7 -14.49 -38.07 -11.25
N TYR A 8 -13.62 -37.07 -11.12
CA TYR A 8 -13.85 -35.75 -11.71
C TYR A 8 -13.91 -35.89 -13.24
N TYR A 9 -15.10 -35.70 -13.80
CA TYR A 9 -15.33 -35.69 -15.24
C TYR A 9 -14.98 -34.31 -15.83
N ASN A 10 -14.26 -34.30 -16.96
CA ASN A 10 -14.11 -33.11 -17.81
C ASN A 10 -14.94 -33.34 -19.08
N GLU A 11 -16.01 -32.57 -19.23
CA GLU A 11 -17.08 -32.74 -20.24
C GLU A 11 -16.60 -32.53 -21.70
N LEU A 12 -15.45 -31.90 -21.93
CA LEU A 12 -15.00 -31.55 -23.28
C LEU A 12 -14.28 -32.68 -24.05
N ASN A 13 -13.64 -33.64 -23.35
CA ASN A 13 -12.74 -34.60 -24.00
C ASN A 13 -13.10 -36.08 -23.81
N LYS A 14 -14.16 -36.42 -23.04
CA LYS A 14 -14.59 -37.82 -22.76
C LYS A 14 -13.43 -38.80 -22.43
N VAL A 15 -12.34 -38.34 -21.81
CA VAL A 15 -11.23 -39.20 -21.37
C VAL A 15 -11.11 -39.14 -19.85
N ALA A 16 -11.16 -40.31 -19.21
CA ALA A 16 -10.94 -40.43 -17.77
C ALA A 16 -9.47 -40.10 -17.43
N ILE A 17 -9.24 -38.98 -16.74
CA ILE A 17 -7.92 -38.53 -16.25
C ILE A 17 -7.56 -39.27 -14.95
N GLY A 18 -7.79 -40.58 -14.91
CA GLY A 18 -7.31 -41.45 -13.86
C GLY A 18 -5.97 -42.03 -14.30
N TYR A 19 -4.88 -41.73 -13.60
CA TYR A 19 -3.63 -42.48 -13.74
C TYR A 19 -3.97 -43.97 -13.62
N LYS A 20 -3.87 -44.71 -14.72
CA LYS A 20 -3.96 -46.18 -14.69
C LYS A 20 -2.80 -46.66 -13.83
N ASN A 21 -3.09 -47.04 -12.59
CA ASN A 21 -2.12 -47.65 -11.70
C ASN A 21 -1.60 -48.93 -12.38
N PRO A 22 -0.33 -48.99 -12.84
CA PRO A 22 0.19 -50.10 -13.64
C PRO A 22 0.13 -51.44 -12.89
N LEU A 23 0.16 -51.39 -11.55
CA LEU A 23 0.07 -52.56 -10.69
C LEU A 23 -1.29 -53.28 -10.83
N CYS A 24 -2.40 -52.56 -10.99
CA CYS A 24 -3.73 -53.17 -11.09
C CYS A 24 -3.93 -53.93 -12.41
N LEU A 25 -3.34 -53.46 -13.51
CA LEU A 25 -3.37 -54.14 -14.81
C LEU A 25 -2.55 -55.44 -14.82
N THR A 26 -1.49 -55.49 -14.02
CA THR A 26 -0.59 -56.65 -13.95
C THR A 26 -1.28 -57.83 -13.26
N CYS A 27 -2.06 -57.58 -12.20
CA CYS A 27 -2.85 -58.62 -11.53
C CYS A 27 -4.02 -59.13 -12.39
N ALA A 28 -4.68 -58.24 -13.16
CA ALA A 28 -5.80 -58.62 -14.02
C ALA A 28 -5.36 -59.48 -15.23
N LYS A 29 -4.09 -59.41 -15.64
CA LYS A 29 -3.55 -60.25 -16.72
C LYS A 29 -3.05 -61.62 -16.25
N GLN A 30 -2.70 -61.79 -14.97
CA GLN A 30 -2.19 -63.06 -14.45
C GLN A 30 -3.29 -64.10 -14.20
N VAL A 31 -4.55 -63.70 -14.03
CA VAL A 31 -5.64 -64.63 -13.75
C VAL A 31 -6.75 -64.43 -14.79
N GLN A 32 -6.68 -65.18 -15.89
CA GLN A 32 -7.89 -65.45 -16.65
C GLN A 32 -8.70 -66.50 -15.88
N PRO A 33 -9.97 -66.24 -15.51
CA PRO A 33 -10.81 -67.27 -14.91
C PRO A 33 -11.05 -68.37 -15.95
N ALA A 34 -10.75 -69.61 -15.57
CA ALA A 34 -11.13 -70.77 -16.36
C ALA A 34 -12.67 -70.84 -16.40
N LEU A 35 -13.25 -70.74 -17.59
CA LEU A 35 -14.68 -70.95 -17.77
C LEU A 35 -14.96 -72.45 -17.62
N TYR A 36 -15.72 -72.81 -16.60
CA TYR A 36 -16.19 -74.18 -16.34
C TYR A 36 -17.30 -74.53 -17.34
N ASN A 37 -17.02 -75.47 -18.25
CA ASN A 37 -17.98 -75.95 -19.27
C ASN A 37 -18.65 -77.28 -18.89
N GLY A 38 -18.96 -77.45 -17.61
CA GLY A 38 -19.92 -78.45 -17.15
C GLY A 38 -19.57 -79.93 -17.25
N HIS A 39 -18.41 -80.35 -17.79
CA HIS A 39 -18.02 -81.78 -17.85
C HIS A 39 -16.57 -82.10 -17.44
N GLU A 40 -15.59 -81.18 -17.56
CA GLU A 40 -14.23 -81.39 -17.05
C GLU A 40 -13.49 -80.04 -16.89
N ILE A 41 -12.62 -79.91 -15.88
CA ILE A 41 -11.69 -78.77 -15.77
C ILE A 41 -10.50 -79.07 -16.69
N ILE A 42 -10.51 -78.52 -17.90
CA ILE A 42 -9.35 -78.60 -18.79
C ILE A 42 -8.29 -77.59 -18.30
N LYS A 43 -7.29 -78.07 -17.53
CA LYS A 43 -5.86 -77.70 -17.61
C LYS A 43 -5.06 -78.23 -16.41
N ASP A 44 -4.19 -79.20 -16.68
CA ASP A 44 -3.22 -79.75 -15.72
C ASP A 44 -1.98 -78.85 -15.47
N ASN A 45 -1.96 -77.61 -15.98
CA ASN A 45 -0.84 -76.68 -15.86
C ASN A 45 -1.24 -75.34 -15.23
N HIS A 46 -2.08 -75.36 -14.21
CA HIS A 46 -2.24 -74.19 -13.36
C HIS A 46 -1.01 -74.06 -12.46
N ALA A 47 -0.17 -73.06 -12.73
CA ALA A 47 0.80 -72.61 -11.75
C ALA A 47 0.02 -72.30 -10.46
N PRO A 48 0.34 -72.94 -9.32
CA PRO A 48 -0.35 -72.66 -8.07
C PRO A 48 -0.34 -71.16 -7.85
N ALA A 49 -1.51 -70.55 -7.66
CA ALA A 49 -1.57 -69.18 -7.20
C ALA A 49 -0.73 -69.15 -5.92
N ILE A 50 0.35 -68.37 -5.92
CA ILE A 50 1.15 -68.15 -4.71
C ILE A 50 0.24 -67.36 -3.78
N VAL A 51 -0.58 -68.08 -3.02
CA VAL A 51 -1.37 -67.52 -1.93
C VAL A 51 -0.33 -67.22 -0.87
N HIS A 52 0.19 -65.99 -0.88
CA HIS A 52 0.96 -65.49 0.26
C HIS A 52 0.14 -65.80 1.50
N ASN A 53 0.75 -66.52 2.45
CA ASN A 53 0.07 -66.83 3.69
C ASN A 53 -0.36 -65.49 4.34
N THR A 54 -1.37 -65.52 5.21
CA THR A 54 -1.87 -64.30 5.87
C THR A 54 -0.77 -63.55 6.64
N LYS A 55 0.31 -64.25 7.02
CA LYS A 55 1.45 -63.71 7.75
C LYS A 55 2.44 -62.93 6.85
N ASP A 56 2.76 -63.40 5.65
CA ASP A 56 3.63 -62.75 4.68
C ASP A 56 3.00 -61.45 4.19
N THR A 57 1.69 -61.49 3.91
CA THR A 57 0.92 -60.29 3.56
C THR A 57 0.94 -59.27 4.70
N LEU A 58 0.78 -59.74 5.95
CA LEU A 58 0.86 -58.88 7.13
C LEU A 58 2.25 -58.28 7.32
N GLU A 59 3.31 -59.02 7.05
CA GLU A 59 4.69 -58.52 7.10
C GLU A 59 4.96 -57.46 6.03
N ILE A 60 4.53 -57.67 4.78
CA ILE A 60 4.63 -56.67 3.71
C ILE A 60 3.90 -55.38 4.09
N VAL A 61 2.70 -55.47 4.67
CA VAL A 61 1.95 -54.30 5.15
C VAL A 61 2.69 -53.59 6.29
N LYS A 62 3.24 -54.35 7.26
CA LYS A 62 4.04 -53.78 8.36
C LYS A 62 5.30 -53.07 7.86
N ILE A 63 6.02 -53.67 6.90
CA ILE A 63 7.22 -53.08 6.27
C ILE A 63 6.84 -51.80 5.51
N THR A 64 5.76 -51.84 4.74
CA THR A 64 5.27 -50.68 3.98
C THR A 64 4.86 -49.55 4.91
N ARG A 65 4.14 -49.83 6.00
CA ARG A 65 3.78 -48.84 7.02
C ARG A 65 5.02 -48.23 7.69
N LYS A 66 6.00 -49.05 8.08
CA LYS A 66 7.28 -48.54 8.63
C LYS A 66 7.99 -47.62 7.64
N LYS A 67 8.04 -48.00 6.35
CA LYS A 67 8.65 -47.20 5.28
C LYS A 67 7.90 -45.88 5.03
N MET A 68 6.57 -45.88 5.07
CA MET A 68 5.77 -44.66 4.98
C MET A 68 6.02 -43.73 6.18
N ASN A 69 6.05 -44.26 7.39
CA ASN A 69 6.31 -43.47 8.60
C ASN A 69 7.74 -42.89 8.60
N ALA A 70 8.74 -43.66 8.15
CA ALA A 70 10.10 -43.18 8.00
C ALA A 70 10.19 -42.01 6.99
N LYS A 71 9.47 -42.11 5.86
CA LYS A 71 9.38 -41.02 4.87
C LYS A 71 8.61 -39.80 5.37
N MET A 72 7.66 -39.98 6.27
CA MET A 72 6.90 -38.86 6.84
C MET A 72 7.69 -38.08 7.89
N ASN A 73 8.64 -38.75 8.55
CA ASN A 73 9.61 -38.16 9.48
C ASN A 73 10.91 -37.74 8.79
N ASP A 74 11.00 -37.91 7.48
CA ASP A 74 12.12 -37.43 6.68
C ASP A 74 12.24 -35.91 6.86
N PRO A 75 13.43 -35.39 7.23
CA PRO A 75 13.61 -33.97 7.49
C PRO A 75 13.13 -33.08 6.34
N GLU A 76 13.30 -33.53 5.08
CA GLU A 76 12.85 -32.83 3.89
C GLU A 76 11.31 -32.72 3.79
N CYS A 77 10.57 -33.74 4.23
CA CYS A 77 9.11 -33.71 4.26
C CYS A 77 8.58 -32.74 5.34
N VAL A 78 9.24 -32.72 6.51
CA VAL A 78 8.87 -31.84 7.62
C VAL A 78 9.17 -30.38 7.28
N THR A 79 10.36 -30.08 6.74
CA THR A 79 10.73 -28.71 6.34
C THR A 79 9.80 -28.17 5.27
N ARG A 80 9.38 -28.99 4.30
CA ARG A 80 8.39 -28.60 3.29
C ARG A 80 7.05 -28.20 3.90
N LYS A 81 6.51 -28.98 4.83
CA LYS A 81 5.23 -28.64 5.51
C LYS A 81 5.33 -27.32 6.29
N THR A 82 6.46 -27.10 6.96
CA THR A 82 6.72 -25.85 7.67
C THR A 82 6.81 -24.67 6.69
N ALA A 83 7.50 -24.83 5.55
CA ALA A 83 7.58 -23.82 4.51
C ALA A 83 6.20 -23.49 3.92
N ASP A 84 5.38 -24.50 3.61
CA ASP A 84 4.02 -24.30 3.08
C ASP A 84 3.13 -23.51 4.06
N SER A 85 3.25 -23.79 5.37
CA SER A 85 2.56 -23.02 6.41
C SER A 85 3.03 -21.56 6.46
N GLN A 86 4.35 -21.32 6.37
CA GLN A 86 4.91 -19.96 6.33
C GLN A 86 4.47 -19.21 5.08
N ILE A 87 4.48 -19.85 3.92
CA ILE A 87 4.01 -19.27 2.63
C ILE A 87 2.54 -18.85 2.75
N THR A 88 1.70 -19.69 3.36
CA THR A 88 0.28 -19.38 3.55
C THR A 88 0.10 -18.13 4.41
N LYS A 89 0.82 -18.06 5.55
CA LYS A 89 0.77 -16.89 6.46
C LYS A 89 1.29 -15.62 5.78
N LEU A 90 2.38 -15.71 5.01
CA LEU A 90 2.92 -14.58 4.26
C LEU A 90 1.95 -14.12 3.17
N THR A 91 1.28 -15.06 2.50
CA THR A 91 0.29 -14.75 1.46
C THR A 91 -0.86 -13.94 2.05
N GLU A 92 -1.39 -14.34 3.20
CA GLU A 92 -2.46 -13.60 3.89
C GLU A 92 -2.00 -12.18 4.27
N GLN A 93 -0.79 -12.04 4.81
CA GLN A 93 -0.22 -10.72 5.14
C GLN A 93 -0.07 -9.83 3.91
N VAL A 94 0.45 -10.36 2.80
CA VAL A 94 0.59 -9.62 1.54
C VAL A 94 -0.78 -9.19 1.00
N THR A 95 -1.80 -10.04 1.08
CA THR A 95 -3.16 -9.67 0.65
C THR A 95 -3.77 -8.55 1.49
N ASN A 96 -3.55 -8.57 2.81
CA ASN A 96 -4.04 -7.52 3.71
C ASN A 96 -3.34 -6.17 3.44
N LEU A 97 -2.02 -6.18 3.28
CA LEU A 97 -1.25 -4.98 2.93
C LEU A 97 -1.65 -4.43 1.56
N GLN A 98 -1.93 -5.30 0.58
CA GLN A 98 -2.40 -4.88 -0.73
C GLN A 98 -3.76 -4.18 -0.64
N ALA A 99 -4.69 -4.70 0.15
CA ALA A 99 -5.99 -4.05 0.37
C ALA A 99 -5.84 -2.68 1.04
N GLN A 100 -4.96 -2.57 2.04
CA GLN A 100 -4.67 -1.31 2.72
C GLN A 100 -4.04 -0.26 1.78
N ASN A 101 -3.10 -0.67 0.94
CA ASN A 101 -2.49 0.20 -0.07
C ASN A 101 -3.51 0.73 -1.09
N ASN A 102 -4.50 -0.08 -1.46
CA ASN A 102 -5.58 0.35 -2.34
C ASN A 102 -6.47 1.42 -1.67
N LEU A 103 -6.73 1.28 -0.37
CA LEU A 103 -7.47 2.28 0.40
C LEU A 103 -6.71 3.61 0.46
N PHE A 104 -5.42 3.58 0.80
CA PHE A 104 -4.58 4.79 0.82
C PHE A 104 -4.50 5.46 -0.55
N ARG A 105 -4.48 4.69 -1.64
CA ARG A 105 -4.51 5.25 -2.99
C ARG A 105 -5.80 6.05 -3.23
N ALA A 106 -6.94 5.51 -2.83
CA ALA A 106 -8.22 6.20 -2.98
C ALA A 106 -8.32 7.47 -2.10
N GLU A 107 -7.78 7.44 -0.88
CA GLU A 107 -7.69 8.62 -0.01
C GLU A 107 -6.79 9.70 -0.60
N ASN A 108 -5.63 9.32 -1.15
CA ASN A 108 -4.72 10.24 -1.82
C ASN A 108 -5.37 10.92 -3.03
N ASP A 109 -6.17 10.19 -3.81
CA ASP A 109 -6.92 10.76 -4.94
C ASP A 109 -7.96 11.78 -4.47
N LYS A 110 -8.67 11.51 -3.37
CA LYS A 110 -9.61 12.47 -2.74
C LYS A 110 -8.89 13.72 -2.25
N ILE A 111 -7.77 13.55 -1.53
CA ILE A 111 -6.96 14.67 -1.04
C ILE A 111 -6.50 15.55 -2.22
N LYS A 112 -6.01 14.92 -3.29
CA LYS A 112 -5.60 15.62 -4.51
C LYS A 112 -6.74 16.42 -5.15
N GLN A 113 -7.96 15.85 -5.17
CA GLN A 113 -9.14 16.53 -5.67
C GLN A 113 -9.50 17.75 -4.79
N HIS A 114 -9.52 17.59 -3.46
CA HIS A 114 -9.82 18.69 -2.55
C HIS A 114 -8.81 19.84 -2.64
N TYR A 115 -7.50 19.54 -2.80
CA TYR A 115 -6.50 20.57 -3.03
C TYR A 115 -6.75 21.37 -4.32
N LYS A 116 -7.21 20.71 -5.38
CA LYS A 116 -7.57 21.38 -6.64
C LYS A 116 -8.78 22.30 -6.47
N GLU A 117 -9.83 21.81 -5.82
CA GLU A 117 -11.05 22.59 -5.53
C GLU A 117 -10.74 23.81 -4.65
N LEU A 118 -9.90 23.64 -3.63
CA LEU A 118 -9.46 24.74 -2.76
C LEU A 118 -8.69 25.80 -3.54
N TYR A 119 -7.77 25.37 -4.42
CA TYR A 119 -7.02 26.29 -5.26
C TYR A 119 -7.92 27.11 -6.18
N ASP A 120 -8.89 26.46 -6.84
CA ASP A 120 -9.85 27.12 -7.72
C ASP A 120 -10.75 28.09 -6.93
N SER A 121 -11.19 27.72 -5.73
CA SER A 121 -11.95 28.58 -4.82
C SER A 121 -11.17 29.84 -4.43
N ILE A 122 -9.92 29.70 -3.97
CA ILE A 122 -9.06 30.82 -3.61
C ILE A 122 -8.85 31.76 -4.82
N LYS A 123 -8.66 31.20 -6.01
CA LYS A 123 -8.49 31.96 -7.25
C LYS A 123 -9.73 32.81 -7.56
N ILE A 124 -10.93 32.24 -7.44
CA ILE A 124 -12.21 32.94 -7.64
C ILE A 124 -12.39 34.06 -6.62
N THR A 125 -12.18 33.76 -5.32
CA THR A 125 -12.32 34.77 -4.25
C THR A 125 -11.34 35.92 -4.43
N ARG A 126 -10.09 35.63 -4.82
CA ARG A 126 -9.08 36.66 -5.09
C ARG A 126 -9.48 37.58 -6.24
N ALA A 127 -9.99 37.02 -7.35
CA ALA A 127 -10.46 37.81 -8.48
C ALA A 127 -11.61 38.75 -8.07
N LYS A 128 -12.61 38.22 -7.35
CA LYS A 128 -13.73 39.02 -6.82
C LYS A 128 -13.27 40.15 -5.89
N HIS A 129 -12.30 39.88 -5.01
CA HIS A 129 -11.75 40.90 -4.12
C HIS A 129 -11.00 42.00 -4.89
N ILE A 130 -10.21 41.64 -5.91
CA ILE A 130 -9.52 42.60 -6.78
C ILE A 130 -10.52 43.53 -7.48
N GLU A 131 -11.61 42.97 -8.02
CA GLU A 131 -12.67 43.77 -8.66
C GLU A 131 -13.31 44.75 -7.66
N GLN A 132 -13.66 44.28 -6.46
CA GLN A 132 -14.23 45.13 -5.39
C GLN A 132 -13.28 46.25 -4.97
N VAL A 133 -12.00 45.94 -4.75
CA VAL A 133 -10.98 46.94 -4.37
C VAL A 133 -10.79 47.97 -5.48
N THR A 134 -10.81 47.55 -6.74
CA THR A 134 -10.66 48.44 -7.89
C THR A 134 -11.85 49.41 -8.02
N ALA A 135 -13.07 48.92 -7.79
CA ALA A 135 -14.28 49.75 -7.78
C ALA A 135 -14.24 50.81 -6.67
N LEU A 136 -13.94 50.41 -5.42
CA LEU A 136 -13.82 51.33 -4.28
C LEU A 136 -12.69 52.35 -4.47
N THR A 137 -11.57 51.92 -5.06
CA THR A 137 -10.46 52.83 -5.38
C THR A 137 -10.87 53.89 -6.39
N THR A 138 -11.62 53.51 -7.42
CA THR A 138 -12.15 54.45 -8.42
C THR A 138 -13.13 55.45 -7.82
N GLU A 139 -14.05 54.98 -6.96
CA GLU A 139 -14.99 55.84 -6.23
C GLU A 139 -14.27 56.85 -5.34
N ASN A 140 -13.24 56.40 -4.60
CA ASN A 140 -12.41 57.28 -3.77
C ASN A 140 -11.69 58.36 -4.58
N VAL A 141 -11.16 58.01 -5.76
CA VAL A 141 -10.52 58.99 -6.67
C VAL A 141 -11.54 60.02 -7.17
N ASN A 142 -12.74 59.59 -7.55
CA ASN A 142 -13.81 60.47 -8.02
C ASN A 142 -14.28 61.43 -6.91
N MET A 143 -14.51 60.91 -5.70
CA MET A 143 -14.89 61.72 -4.53
C MET A 143 -13.82 62.76 -4.18
N LYS A 144 -12.53 62.37 -4.24
CA LYS A 144 -11.42 63.29 -4.01
C LYS A 144 -11.37 64.41 -5.05
N ALA A 145 -11.60 64.10 -6.33
CA ALA A 145 -11.65 65.09 -7.40
C ALA A 145 -12.83 66.07 -7.23
N GLN A 146 -14.00 65.58 -6.83
CA GLN A 146 -15.18 66.42 -6.56
C GLN A 146 -14.92 67.39 -5.40
N THR A 147 -14.34 66.92 -4.29
CA THR A 147 -13.99 67.76 -3.13
C THR A 147 -12.97 68.83 -3.52
N LEU A 148 -11.93 68.47 -4.28
CA LEU A 148 -10.93 69.43 -4.75
C LEU A 148 -11.57 70.54 -5.62
N LYS A 149 -12.47 70.16 -6.54
CA LYS A 149 -13.22 71.13 -7.36
C LYS A 149 -14.06 72.08 -6.49
N LYS A 150 -14.74 71.57 -5.47
CA LYS A 150 -15.56 72.37 -4.55
C LYS A 150 -14.70 73.34 -3.73
N VAL A 151 -13.58 72.89 -3.16
CA VAL A 151 -12.64 73.75 -2.41
C VAL A 151 -12.13 74.91 -3.28
N ASN A 152 -11.77 74.63 -4.53
CA ASN A 152 -11.31 75.67 -5.47
C ASN A 152 -12.40 76.69 -5.82
N SER A 153 -13.67 76.30 -5.83
CA SER A 153 -14.79 77.24 -6.06
C SER A 153 -15.14 78.13 -4.84
N VAL A 154 -14.71 77.75 -3.63
CA VAL A 154 -15.04 78.46 -2.37
C VAL A 154 -13.98 79.51 -1.99
N SER A 155 -12.86 79.60 -2.72
CA SER A 155 -11.82 80.61 -2.50
C SER A 155 -11.97 81.81 -3.45
N LYS A 156 -12.73 82.82 -3.02
CA LYS A 156 -12.52 84.23 -3.47
C LYS A 156 -12.61 85.26 -2.35
N ASP A 157 -13.15 84.92 -1.20
CA ASP A 157 -13.17 85.85 -0.06
C ASP A 157 -11.98 85.57 0.86
N GLN A 158 -10.99 86.47 0.80
CA GLN A 158 -9.84 86.47 1.70
C GLN A 158 -10.27 86.83 3.13
N VAL A 159 -10.94 85.90 3.81
CA VAL A 159 -11.10 85.99 5.27
C VAL A 159 -9.82 85.44 5.88
N LYS A 160 -9.00 86.33 6.42
CA LYS A 160 -7.80 85.99 7.20
C LYS A 160 -8.16 84.91 8.23
N PRO A 161 -7.62 83.68 8.13
CA PRO A 161 -7.95 82.65 9.09
C PRO A 161 -7.35 83.07 10.43
N LYS A 162 -8.21 83.24 11.44
CA LYS A 162 -7.77 83.44 12.82
C LYS A 162 -7.20 82.11 13.30
N VAL A 163 -5.88 81.97 13.20
CA VAL A 163 -5.12 80.80 13.67
C VAL A 163 -5.38 80.67 15.17
N LEU A 164 -6.25 79.72 15.55
CA LEU A 164 -6.32 79.23 16.91
C LEU A 164 -5.03 78.45 17.15
N ALA A 165 -4.15 79.04 17.96
CA ALA A 165 -2.95 78.35 18.45
C ALA A 165 -3.36 76.98 19.00
N ARG A 166 -2.56 75.95 18.67
CA ARG A 166 -2.71 74.55 19.11
C ARG A 166 -2.63 74.47 20.63
N GLY A 167 -3.72 74.83 21.30
CA GLY A 167 -3.91 74.63 22.73
C GLY A 167 -3.85 73.14 22.99
N LYS A 168 -2.99 72.74 23.92
CA LYS A 168 -2.79 71.36 24.37
C LYS A 168 -4.11 70.78 24.89
N HIS A 169 -4.92 70.20 24.01
CA HIS A 169 -6.04 69.37 24.44
C HIS A 169 -5.38 68.04 24.79
N ALA A 170 -5.26 67.76 26.09
CA ALA A 170 -4.90 66.43 26.56
C ALA A 170 -6.04 65.51 26.12
N ILE A 171 -5.82 64.78 25.03
CA ILE A 171 -6.74 63.72 24.64
C ILE A 171 -6.40 62.57 25.56
N ASP A 172 -7.24 62.35 26.57
CA ASP A 172 -7.22 61.12 27.36
C ASP A 172 -7.77 60.00 26.48
N VAL A 173 -6.90 59.48 25.59
CA VAL A 173 -7.21 58.32 24.79
C VAL A 173 -6.86 57.10 25.64
N GLU A 174 -7.89 56.45 26.19
CA GLU A 174 -7.75 55.13 26.78
C GLU A 174 -7.05 54.23 25.74
N PRO A 175 -5.87 53.66 26.04
CA PRO A 175 -5.13 52.87 25.07
C PRO A 175 -5.98 51.69 24.61
N ILE A 176 -6.23 51.59 23.31
CA ILE A 176 -6.87 50.41 22.72
C ILE A 176 -6.02 49.20 23.09
N ILE A 177 -6.57 48.30 23.90
CA ILE A 177 -5.92 47.05 24.31
C ILE A 177 -5.56 46.27 23.05
N PRO A 178 -4.25 46.08 22.73
CA PRO A 178 -3.88 45.29 21.57
C PRO A 178 -4.28 43.83 21.83
N HIS A 179 -5.25 43.33 21.06
CA HIS A 179 -5.80 41.97 21.15
C HIS A 179 -4.82 40.86 20.70
N LEU A 180 -3.50 41.09 20.80
CA LEU A 180 -2.44 40.20 20.28
C LEU A 180 -1.53 39.63 21.37
N ARG A 181 -1.94 39.63 22.65
CA ARG A 181 -1.10 39.12 23.75
C ARG A 181 -1.13 37.61 23.98
N ASN A 182 -1.97 36.84 23.26
CA ASN A 182 -2.19 35.42 23.59
C ASN A 182 -1.42 34.42 22.70
N ASN A 183 -0.68 34.87 21.68
CA ASN A 183 0.00 33.95 20.74
C ASN A 183 1.50 33.78 21.01
N ARG A 184 2.05 34.38 22.08
CA ARG A 184 3.48 34.28 22.39
C ARG A 184 3.87 32.83 22.69
N ASP A 185 3.09 32.14 23.51
CA ASP A 185 3.39 30.77 23.92
C ASP A 185 3.25 29.80 22.76
N ALA A 186 2.22 29.96 21.91
CA ALA A 186 2.06 29.18 20.69
C ALA A 186 3.21 29.38 19.69
N HIS A 187 3.75 30.60 19.60
CA HIS A 187 4.91 30.87 18.74
C HIS A 187 6.20 30.25 19.30
N LEU A 188 6.37 30.25 20.63
CA LEU A 188 7.50 29.60 21.29
C LEU A 188 7.43 28.08 21.14
N ASP A 189 6.24 27.49 21.27
CA ASP A 189 5.99 26.06 21.08
C ASP A 189 6.30 25.62 19.64
N TYR A 190 5.85 26.41 18.64
CA TYR A 190 6.22 26.20 17.24
C TYR A 190 7.73 26.23 17.02
N LEU A 191 8.44 27.20 17.61
CA LEU A 191 9.89 27.32 17.47
C LEU A 191 10.64 26.16 18.13
N MET A 192 10.16 25.68 19.27
CA MET A 192 10.70 24.53 19.97
C MET A 192 10.57 23.25 19.13
N HIS A 193 9.36 22.98 18.61
CA HIS A 193 9.12 21.82 17.74
C HIS A 193 9.89 21.89 16.42
N LEU A 194 10.03 23.09 15.84
CA LEU A 194 10.85 23.28 14.65
C LEU A 194 12.32 22.89 14.93
N LYS A 195 12.87 23.33 16.07
CA LYS A 195 14.24 22.98 16.47
C LYS A 195 14.42 21.47 16.63
N GLU A 196 13.52 20.80 17.32
CA GLU A 196 13.54 19.34 17.51
C GLU A 196 13.44 18.58 16.18
N SER A 197 12.57 19.02 15.27
CA SER A 197 12.42 18.40 13.96
C SER A 197 13.67 18.52 13.10
N VAL A 198 14.36 19.66 13.17
CA VAL A 198 15.60 19.91 12.43
C VAL A 198 16.74 19.04 12.97
N GLU A 199 16.85 18.91 14.30
CA GLU A 199 17.82 18.00 14.95
C GLU A 199 17.55 16.55 14.54
N THR A 200 16.29 16.12 14.56
CA THR A 200 15.90 14.76 14.14
C THR A 200 16.25 14.48 12.67
N ILE A 201 15.97 15.43 11.76
CA ILE A 201 16.32 15.29 10.34
C ILE A 201 17.84 15.20 10.16
N HIS A 202 18.60 15.98 10.91
CA HIS A 202 20.06 15.93 10.87
C HIS A 202 20.58 14.55 11.27
N ASP A 203 20.08 13.97 12.36
CA ASP A 203 20.47 12.64 12.83
C ASP A 203 20.15 11.56 11.79
N ILE A 204 18.94 11.59 11.19
CA ILE A 204 18.55 10.67 10.11
C ILE A 204 19.48 10.81 8.91
N VAL A 205 19.88 12.03 8.55
CA VAL A 205 20.80 12.27 7.43
C VAL A 205 22.19 11.72 7.74
N GLU A 206 22.70 11.88 8.96
CA GLU A 206 23.98 11.31 9.37
C GLU A 206 23.95 9.78 9.42
N GLU A 207 22.89 9.17 9.97
CA GLU A 207 22.70 7.72 9.92
C GLU A 207 22.62 7.21 8.48
N ALA A 208 21.87 7.89 7.61
CA ALA A 208 21.77 7.53 6.20
C ALA A 208 23.10 7.63 5.46
N LYS A 209 23.99 8.58 5.83
CA LYS A 209 25.35 8.68 5.29
C LYS A 209 26.22 7.51 5.74
N VAL A 210 26.09 7.07 6.99
CA VAL A 210 26.83 5.91 7.55
C VAL A 210 26.35 4.60 6.94
N VAL A 211 25.04 4.46 6.66
CA VAL A 211 24.45 3.24 6.09
C VAL A 211 24.63 3.16 4.56
N ARG A 212 24.69 4.29 3.84
CA ARG A 212 24.89 4.34 2.38
C ARG A 212 26.27 4.79 1.86
N PRO A 213 27.43 4.36 2.41
CA PRO A 213 28.73 4.54 1.76
C PRO A 213 28.80 3.82 0.41
N LEU A 214 28.11 2.69 0.30
CA LEU A 214 28.21 1.76 -0.83
C LEU A 214 27.60 2.35 -2.11
N GLU A 215 26.48 3.08 -2.05
CA GLU A 215 25.86 3.69 -3.25
C GLU A 215 26.75 4.76 -3.88
N ARG A 216 27.47 5.56 -3.08
CA ARG A 216 28.43 6.56 -3.58
C ARG A 216 29.65 5.90 -4.23
N SER A 217 30.12 4.80 -3.65
CA SER A 217 31.20 3.97 -4.19
C SER A 217 30.79 3.29 -5.51
N ILE A 218 29.57 2.73 -5.57
CA ILE A 218 29.01 2.09 -6.78
C ILE A 218 28.85 3.11 -7.92
N VAL A 219 28.34 4.32 -7.64
CA VAL A 219 28.24 5.38 -8.66
C VAL A 219 29.62 5.82 -9.18
N SER A 220 30.64 5.84 -8.34
CA SER A 220 32.02 6.14 -8.75
C SER A 220 32.62 5.01 -9.60
N ALA A 221 32.47 3.76 -9.17
CA ALA A 221 32.96 2.59 -9.89
C ALA A 221 32.30 2.46 -11.29
N CYS A 222 30.99 2.74 -11.39
CA CYS A 222 30.27 2.75 -12.66
C CYS A 222 30.75 3.83 -13.65
N ARG A 223 31.34 4.95 -13.19
CA ARG A 223 31.93 5.95 -14.10
C ARG A 223 33.27 5.48 -14.64
N TYR A 224 34.07 4.81 -13.81
CA TYR A 224 35.39 4.31 -14.19
C TYR A 224 35.32 3.22 -15.27
N THR A 225 34.36 2.31 -15.17
CA THR A 225 34.14 1.27 -16.19
C THR A 225 33.70 1.87 -17.52
N LYS A 226 32.93 2.97 -17.49
CA LYS A 226 32.44 3.65 -18.69
C LYS A 226 33.55 4.40 -19.46
N HIS A 227 34.54 4.95 -18.76
CA HIS A 227 35.70 5.62 -19.39
C HIS A 227 36.82 4.65 -19.80
N SER A 228 36.81 3.40 -19.31
CA SER A 228 37.80 2.38 -19.71
C SER A 228 37.35 1.56 -20.93
N GLN A 229 36.17 1.86 -21.49
CA GLN A 229 35.59 1.21 -22.67
C GLN A 229 35.56 2.11 -23.91
N GLU A 230 36.09 3.34 -23.80
CA GLU A 230 36.47 4.21 -24.92
C GLU A 230 37.97 4.06 -25.21
#